data_AF-A0A524A978-F1
#
_entry.id   AF-A0A524A978-F1
#
_cell.length_a   1.000
_cell.length_b   1.000
_cell.length_c   1.000
_cell.angle_alpha   90.00
_cell.angle_beta   90.00
_cell.angle_gamma   90.00
#
_symmetry.space_group_name_H-M   'P 1'
#
loop_
_entity.id
_entity.type
_entity.pdbx_description
1 polymer ?
#
loop_
_entity_poly.entity_id
_entity_poly.type
_entity_poly.pdbx_seq_one_letter_code
_entity_poly.pdbx_strand_id
1 'polypeptide(L)'
;MDWDVFISHTWEDKEDIARPLAEALRQKGLRVWYDEFTLTLGDSLRRSIDHGLAQSRYGVVILSPNFFTKEWSQKELDGLAAREVSGEKVILPVWHNVT
;
A
#
# COMPACT_ATOMS: atom_id res chain seq x y z
N MET A 1 2.68 14.49 10.14
CA MET A 1 2.65 13.08 9.69
C MET A 1 2.54 12.22 10.92
N ASP A 2 1.40 11.56 11.06
CA ASP A 2 1.02 10.80 12.26
C ASP A 2 1.49 9.35 12.18
N TRP A 3 1.85 8.89 10.98
CA TRP A 3 2.31 7.54 10.71
C TRP A 3 3.66 7.55 9.99
N ASP A 4 4.44 6.49 10.18
CA ASP A 4 5.68 6.29 9.45
C ASP A 4 5.40 5.59 8.12
N VAL A 5 4.54 4.58 8.14
CA VAL A 5 4.18 3.77 6.97
C VAL A 5 2.68 3.47 6.97
N PHE A 6 2.04 3.57 5.80
CA PHE A 6 0.76 2.93 5.57
C PHE A 6 0.90 1.69 4.68
N ILE A 7 0.00 0.71 4.81
CA ILE A 7 0.02 -0.52 4.00
C ILE A 7 -1.29 -0.65 3.22
N SER A 8 -1.21 -0.40 1.91
CA SER A 8 -2.30 -0.65 0.97
C SER A 8 -2.32 -2.12 0.56
N HIS A 9 -3.47 -2.77 0.72
CA HIS A 9 -3.65 -4.19 0.48
C HIS A 9 -5.11 -4.47 0.13
N THR A 10 -5.40 -5.65 -0.44
CA THR A 10 -6.79 -6.09 -0.62
C THR A 10 -7.31 -6.74 0.66
N TRP A 11 -8.63 -6.85 0.83
CA TRP A 11 -9.18 -7.47 2.04
C TRP A 11 -8.75 -8.94 2.17
N GLU A 12 -8.61 -9.61 1.02
CA GLU A 12 -8.17 -11.00 0.90
C GLU A 12 -6.74 -11.21 1.43
N ASP A 13 -5.87 -10.19 1.31
CA ASP A 13 -4.46 -10.25 1.69
C ASP A 13 -4.20 -9.86 3.15
N LYS A 14 -5.25 -9.49 3.89
CA LYS A 14 -5.11 -8.89 5.22
C LYS A 14 -4.43 -9.82 6.21
N GLU A 15 -4.94 -11.04 6.34
CA GLU A 15 -4.44 -12.01 7.31
C GLU A 15 -3.14 -12.66 6.86
N ASP A 16 -2.98 -12.90 5.55
CA ASP A 16 -1.86 -13.64 5.00
C ASP A 16 -0.55 -12.83 4.97
N ILE A 17 -0.63 -11.52 4.71
CA ILE A 17 0.57 -10.69 4.55
C ILE A 17 0.48 -9.30 5.18
N ALA A 18 -0.65 -8.59 5.08
CA ALA A 18 -0.70 -7.19 5.54
C ALA A 18 -0.55 -7.06 7.06
N ARG A 19 -1.30 -7.85 7.84
CA ARG A 19 -1.23 -7.86 9.31
C ARG A 19 0.13 -8.37 9.80
N PRO A 20 0.66 -9.53 9.35
CA PRO A 20 2.01 -9.96 9.73
C PRO A 20 3.09 -8.91 9.45
N LEU A 21 3.04 -8.25 8.29
CA LEU A 21 3.99 -7.19 7.94
C LEU A 21 3.84 -5.97 8.85
N ALA A 22 2.60 -5.52 9.11
CA ALA A 22 2.33 -4.40 10.00
C ALA A 22 2.85 -4.66 11.42
N GLU A 23 2.60 -5.85 11.95
CA GLU A 23 3.07 -6.26 13.28
C GLU A 23 4.60 -6.31 13.36
N ALA A 24 5.26 -6.90 12.36
CA ALA A 24 6.71 -6.96 12.29
C ALA A 24 7.35 -5.55 12.22
N LEU A 25 6.76 -4.63 11.46
CA LEU A 25 7.22 -3.24 11.39
C LEU A 25 6.98 -2.49 12.71
N ARG A 26 5.84 -2.71 13.36
CA ARG A 26 5.55 -2.14 14.70
C ARG A 26 6.53 -2.65 15.77
N GLN A 27 6.90 -3.93 15.73
CA GLN A 27 7.92 -4.49 16.62
C GLN A 27 9.29 -3.83 16.45
N LYS A 28 9.57 -3.25 15.28
CA LYS A 28 10.77 -2.45 15.01
C LYS A 28 10.61 -0.96 15.37
N GLY A 29 9.51 -0.58 16.01
CA GLY A 29 9.26 0.78 16.50
C GLY A 29 8.60 1.73 15.50
N LEU A 30 8.09 1.24 14.37
CA LEU A 30 7.41 2.06 13.37
C LEU A 30 5.91 2.21 13.68
N ARG A 31 5.37 3.41 13.48
CA ARG A 31 3.92 3.65 13.51
C ARG A 31 3.32 3.24 12.17
N VAL A 32 2.54 2.17 12.17
CA VAL A 32 1.95 1.57 10.96
C VAL A 32 0.44 1.64 10.98
N TRP A 33 -0.14 2.03 9.86
CA TRP A 33 -1.59 2.11 9.62
C TRP A 33 -1.98 1.29 8.39
N TYR A 34 -2.95 0.39 8.49
CA TYR A 34 -3.30 -0.51 7.38
C TYR A 34 -4.80 -0.78 7.26
N ASP A 35 -5.56 -0.85 8.35
CA ASP A 35 -6.99 -1.21 8.31
C ASP A 35 -7.87 -0.30 7.41
N GLU A 36 -7.54 0.98 7.27
CA GLU A 36 -8.29 1.92 6.41
C GLU A 36 -7.85 1.90 4.94
N PHE A 37 -6.80 1.14 4.59
CA PHE A 37 -6.27 1.00 3.22
C PHE A 37 -6.58 -0.35 2.59
N THR A 38 -7.69 -0.96 3.03
CA THR A 38 -8.23 -2.15 2.40
C THR A 38 -8.94 -1.77 1.09
N LEU A 39 -8.39 -2.23 -0.04
CA LEU A 39 -8.88 -1.95 -1.39
C LEU A 39 -10.01 -2.92 -1.78
N THR A 40 -11.07 -2.38 -2.36
CA THR A 40 -12.22 -3.10 -2.90
C THR A 40 -12.44 -2.80 -4.38
N LEU A 41 -13.35 -3.53 -5.02
CA LEU A 41 -13.63 -3.36 -6.45
C LEU A 41 -14.24 -1.97 -6.72
N GLY A 42 -13.66 -1.23 -7.68
CA GLY A 42 -14.11 0.11 -8.06
C GLY A 42 -13.51 1.25 -7.23
N ASP A 43 -12.70 0.94 -6.22
CA ASP A 43 -11.89 1.94 -5.54
C ASP A 43 -10.88 2.57 -6.50
N SER A 44 -10.44 3.80 -6.20
CA SER A 44 -9.32 4.39 -6.91
C SER A 44 -8.05 4.20 -6.10
N LEU A 45 -7.12 3.42 -6.65
CA LEU A 45 -5.80 3.20 -6.07
C LEU A 45 -5.12 4.54 -5.82
N ARG A 46 -5.18 5.45 -6.80
CA ARG A 46 -4.56 6.78 -6.68
C ARG A 46 -5.08 7.55 -5.46
N ARG A 47 -6.39 7.61 -5.25
CA ARG A 47 -6.98 8.34 -4.11
C ARG A 47 -6.59 7.71 -2.78
N SER A 48 -6.56 6.38 -2.71
CA SER A 48 -6.10 5.65 -1.54
C SER A 48 -4.63 6.00 -1.20
N ILE A 49 -3.76 6.01 -2.21
CA ILE A 49 -2.34 6.39 -2.03
C ILE A 49 -2.18 7.85 -1.62
N ASP A 50 -2.91 8.77 -2.25
CA ASP A 50 -2.87 10.20 -1.91
C ASP A 50 -3.31 10.43 -0.45
N HIS A 51 -4.32 9.70 0.02
CA HIS A 51 -4.76 9.73 1.41
C HIS A 51 -3.68 9.21 2.37
N GLY A 52 -3.06 8.06 2.06
CA GLY A 52 -1.99 7.48 2.88
C GLY A 52 -0.76 8.37 3.01
N LEU A 53 -0.33 8.98 1.90
CA LEU A 53 0.82 9.90 1.87
C LEU A 53 0.54 11.23 2.57
N ALA A 54 -0.73 11.65 2.70
CA ALA A 54 -1.06 12.85 3.46
C ALA A 54 -0.77 12.68 4.97
N GLN A 55 -0.84 11.45 5.49
CA GLN A 55 -0.67 11.16 6.91
C GLN A 55 0.61 10.38 7.23
N SER A 56 1.28 9.82 6.22
CA SER A 56 2.42 8.92 6.38
C SER A 56 3.64 9.36 5.57
N ARG A 57 4.83 8.92 5.98
CA ARG A 57 6.09 9.20 5.27
C ARG A 57 6.28 8.32 4.03
N TYR A 58 5.92 7.04 4.15
CA TYR A 58 6.01 6.06 3.07
C TYR A 58 4.71 5.27 2.94
N GLY A 59 4.47 4.72 1.76
CA GLY A 59 3.41 3.77 1.49
C GLY A 59 3.97 2.44 1.05
N VAL A 60 3.48 1.34 1.62
CA VAL A 60 3.71 -0.02 1.12
C VAL A 60 2.48 -0.44 0.33
N VAL A 61 2.69 -1.01 -0.85
CA VAL A 61 1.60 -1.61 -1.65
C VAL A 61 1.88 -3.09 -1.85
N ILE A 62 0.94 -3.92 -1.42
CA ILE A 62 1.01 -5.36 -1.59
C ILE A 62 0.49 -5.71 -2.99
N LEU A 63 1.39 -6.19 -3.82
CA LEU A 63 1.13 -6.67 -5.18
C LEU A 63 0.96 -8.18 -5.13
N SER A 64 -0.29 -8.61 -4.97
CA SER A 64 -0.70 -10.01 -4.90
C SER A 64 -1.57 -10.41 -6.10
N PRO A 65 -1.84 -11.71 -6.33
CA PRO A 65 -2.86 -12.13 -7.27
C PRO A 65 -4.21 -11.44 -7.02
N ASN A 66 -4.63 -11.28 -5.76
CA ASN A 66 -5.87 -10.59 -5.39
C ASN A 66 -5.85 -9.11 -5.81
N PHE A 67 -4.72 -8.44 -5.65
CA PHE A 67 -4.54 -7.06 -6.12
C PHE A 67 -4.72 -6.96 -7.63
N PHE A 68 -4.14 -7.88 -8.41
CA PHE A 68 -4.24 -7.87 -9.87
C PHE A 68 -5.61 -8.33 -10.40
N THR A 69 -6.44 -8.98 -9.58
CA THR A 69 -7.84 -9.24 -9.96
C THR A 69 -8.71 -7.98 -9.95
N LYS A 70 -8.27 -6.91 -9.28
CA LYS A 70 -8.97 -5.63 -9.30
C LYS A 70 -8.65 -4.91 -10.62
N GLU A 71 -9.66 -4.33 -11.25
CA GLU A 71 -9.53 -3.63 -12.53
C GLU A 71 -8.88 -2.25 -12.35
N TRP A 72 -7.56 -2.21 -12.14
CA TRP A 72 -6.80 -0.97 -12.11
C TRP A 72 -6.56 -0.45 -13.53
N SER A 73 -6.77 0.84 -13.74
CA SER A 73 -6.35 1.45 -15.00
C SER A 73 -4.82 1.49 -15.10
N GLN A 74 -4.28 1.34 -16.31
CA GLN A 74 -2.82 1.48 -16.56
C GLN A 74 -2.29 2.80 -15.97
N LYS A 75 -3.07 3.88 -16.10
CA LYS A 75 -2.76 5.20 -15.56
C LYS A 75 -2.59 5.22 -14.04
N GLU A 76 -3.35 4.40 -13.30
CA GLU A 76 -3.21 4.30 -11.84
C GLU A 76 -1.95 3.53 -11.46
N LEU A 77 -1.62 2.45 -12.18
CA LEU A 77 -0.39 1.68 -11.96
C LEU A 77 0.86 2.50 -12.29
N ASP A 78 0.85 3.23 -13.41
CA ASP A 78 1.92 4.15 -13.78
C ASP A 78 2.07 5.26 -12.74
N GLY A 79 0.93 5.81 -12.29
CA GLY A 79 0.87 6.83 -11.25
C GLY A 79 1.46 6.35 -9.93
N LEU A 80 1.34 5.06 -9.60
CA LEU A 80 1.97 4.43 -8.43
C LEU A 80 3.48 4.37 -8.58
N ALA A 81 3.97 3.81 -9.69
CA ALA A 81 5.40 3.65 -9.97
C ALA A 81 6.15 5.00 -10.06
N ALA A 82 5.47 6.03 -10.53
CA ALA A 82 6.01 7.38 -10.64
C ALA A 82 6.05 8.15 -9.31
N ARG A 83 5.43 7.66 -8.21
CA ARG A 83 5.37 8.45 -6.96
C ARG A 83 6.73 8.64 -6.30
N GLU A 84 7.04 9.91 -6.08
CA GLU A 84 8.24 10.38 -5.39
C GLU A 84 7.98 11.71 -4.67
N VAL A 85 8.76 11.97 -3.62
CA VAL A 85 8.79 13.24 -2.88
C VAL A 85 10.23 13.67 -2.80
N SER A 86 10.52 14.90 -3.24
CA SER A 86 11.90 15.45 -3.30
C SER A 86 12.89 14.54 -4.04
N GLY A 87 12.44 13.82 -5.06
CA GLY A 87 13.26 12.91 -5.86
C GLY A 87 13.45 11.51 -5.25
N GLU A 88 12.85 11.22 -4.09
CA GLU A 88 12.91 9.89 -3.47
C GLU A 88 11.60 9.12 -3.67
N LYS A 89 11.69 7.83 -4.01
CA LYS A 89 10.53 6.95 -4.08
C LYS A 89 9.90 6.79 -2.69
N VAL A 90 8.63 7.15 -2.59
CA VAL A 90 7.86 7.05 -1.33
C VAL A 90 6.91 5.86 -1.28
N ILE A 91 6.76 5.17 -2.41
CA ILE A 91 5.97 3.94 -2.52
C ILE A 91 6.91 2.74 -2.66
N LEU A 92 6.73 1.76 -1.78
CA LEU A 92 7.50 0.54 -1.68
C LEU A 92 6.62 -0.66 -2.08
N PRO A 93 6.79 -1.24 -3.27
CA PRO A 93 6.02 -2.40 -3.67
C PRO A 93 6.53 -3.66 -2.95
N VAL A 94 5.60 -4.48 -2.44
CA VAL A 94 5.87 -5.81 -1.90
C VAL A 94 5.17 -6.83 -2.78
N TRP A 95 5.95 -7.63 -3.49
CA TRP A 95 5.44 -8.71 -4.33
C TRP A 95 5.09 -9.91 -3.46
N HIS A 96 3.87 -10.41 -3.57
CA HIS A 96 3.37 -11.50 -2.74
C HIS A 96 2.70 -12.57 -3.61
N ASN A 97 3.29 -13.77 -3.68
CA ASN A 97 2.77 -14.89 -4.48
C ASN A 97 2.55 -14.56 -5.97
N VAL A 98 3.49 -13.81 -6.56
CA VAL A 98 3.54 -13.49 -8.00
C VAL A 98 4.78 -14.14 -8.61
N THR A 99 4.63 -14.78 -9.78
CA THR A 99 5.69 -15.50 -10.51
C THR A 99 6.10 -14.79 -11.78
#